data_AF-A0AAV2E7D0-F1
#
_entry.id   AF-A0AAV2E7D0-F1
#
_cell.length_a   1.000
_cell.length_b   1.000
_cell.length_c   1.000
_cell.angle_alpha   90.00
_cell.angle_beta   90.00
_cell.angle_gamma   90.00
#
_symmetry.space_group_name_H-M   'P 1'
#
loop_
_entity.id
_entity.type
_entity.pdbx_description
1 polymer ?
#
loop_
_entity_poly.entity_id
_entity_poly.type
_entity_poly.pdbx_seq_one_letter_code
_entity_poly.pdbx_strand_id
1 'polypeptide(L)'
;MVIILGTGSTAKHAVDLIYYLLQQGKLKEIIGIPTSKQTHQQMLSLGISLSDLGSHPTLDLAIDGADKVKILVENGVAIWLF
;
A
#
# COMPACT_ATOMS: atom_id res chain seq x y z
N MET A 1 -2.38 -10.99 -5.16
CA MET A 1 -2.29 -10.45 -3.78
C MET A 1 -3.27 -9.31 -3.62
N VAL A 2 -3.86 -9.16 -2.42
CA VAL A 2 -4.68 -8.04 -2.03
C VAL A 2 -3.87 -7.15 -1.09
N ILE A 3 -3.63 -5.91 -1.49
CA ILE A 3 -2.77 -4.98 -0.75
C ILE A 3 -3.48 -3.66 -0.45
N ILE A 4 -3.19 -3.07 0.71
CA ILE A 4 -3.56 -1.69 1.03
C ILE A 4 -2.44 -0.74 0.58
N LEU A 5 -2.82 0.33 -0.11
CA LEU A 5 -1.91 1.40 -0.50
C LEU A 5 -2.27 2.70 0.23
N GLY A 6 -1.28 3.18 0.95
CA GLY A 6 -1.29 4.36 1.81
C GLY A 6 -1.47 5.69 1.08
N THR A 7 -1.25 6.79 1.79
CA THR A 7 -1.44 8.14 1.28
C THR A 7 -0.22 9.02 1.57
N GLY A 8 0.02 10.02 0.73
CA GLY A 8 1.11 10.98 0.90
C GLY A 8 2.24 10.80 -0.13
N SER A 9 3.24 11.68 -0.06
CA SER A 9 4.33 11.75 -1.03
C SER A 9 5.12 10.46 -1.13
N THR A 10 5.38 9.80 0.01
CA THR A 10 6.08 8.51 0.07
C THR A 10 5.24 7.38 -0.54
N ALA A 11 3.98 7.26 -0.14
CA ALA A 11 3.08 6.21 -0.65
C ALA A 11 2.85 6.34 -2.16
N LYS A 12 2.82 7.57 -2.70
CA LYS A 12 2.74 7.82 -4.14
C LYS A 12 3.82 7.06 -4.92
N HIS A 13 5.06 7.05 -4.44
CA HIS A 13 6.16 6.33 -5.09
C HIS A 13 5.98 4.81 -5.04
N ALA A 14 5.42 4.28 -3.95
CA ALA A 14 5.11 2.85 -3.87
C ALA A 14 4.07 2.44 -4.91
N VAL A 15 3.01 3.23 -5.09
CA VAL A 15 2.00 3.00 -6.14
C VAL A 15 2.62 3.03 -7.54
N ASP A 16 3.46 4.04 -7.82
CA ASP A 16 4.14 4.17 -9.13
C ASP A 16 5.06 2.96 -9.41
N LEU A 17 5.81 2.50 -8.39
CA LEU A 17 6.70 1.35 -8.52
C LEU A 17 5.91 0.04 -8.72
N ILE A 18 4.81 -0.16 -8.00
CA ILE A 18 3.94 -1.33 -8.19
C ILE A 18 3.43 -1.38 -9.63
N TYR A 19 2.94 -0.26 -10.15
CA TYR A 19 2.53 -0.17 -11.54
C TYR A 19 3.67 -0.50 -12.50
N TYR A 20 4.85 0.08 -12.29
CA TYR A 20 6.02 -0.23 -13.11
C TYR A 20 6.35 -1.73 -13.10
N LEU A 21 6.35 -2.38 -11.93
CA LEU A 21 6.64 -3.81 -11.81
C LEU A 21 5.56 -4.70 -12.41
N LEU A 22 4.29 -4.28 -12.38
CA LEU A 22 3.19 -4.92 -13.11
C LEU A 22 3.44 -4.87 -14.62
N GLN A 23 3.85 -3.70 -15.14
CA GLN A 23 4.17 -3.55 -16.57
C GLN A 23 5.39 -4.37 -17.01
N GLN A 24 6.35 -4.59 -16.11
CA GLN A 24 7.49 -5.49 -16.35
C GLN A 24 7.13 -6.98 -16.19
N GLY A 25 5.89 -7.32 -15.80
CA GLY A 25 5.46 -8.69 -15.52
C GLY A 25 6.13 -9.34 -14.31
N LYS A 26 6.85 -8.56 -13.50
CA LYS A 26 7.50 -9.02 -12.26
C LYS A 26 6.51 -9.18 -11.11
N LEU A 27 5.50 -8.32 -11.09
CA LEU A 27 4.29 -8.51 -10.30
C LEU A 27 3.15 -8.93 -11.23
N LYS A 28 2.24 -9.74 -10.70
CA LYS A 28 1.03 -10.19 -11.40
C LYS A 28 -0.12 -10.22 -10.39
N GLU A 29 -1.33 -10.03 -10.89
CA GLU A 29 -2.57 -10.27 -10.12
C GLU A 29 -2.62 -9.50 -8.78
N ILE A 30 -2.28 -8.21 -8.83
CA ILE A 30 -2.40 -7.30 -7.69
C ILE A 30 -3.79 -6.65 -7.71
N ILE A 31 -4.50 -6.78 -6.59
CA ILE A 31 -5.70 -6.01 -6.26
C ILE A 31 -5.30 -5.01 -5.20
N GLY A 32 -5.50 -3.72 -5.47
CA GLY A 32 -5.17 -2.65 -4.53
C GLY A 32 -6.41 -2.04 -3.89
N ILE A 33 -6.30 -1.76 -2.59
CA ILE A 33 -7.31 -1.07 -1.78
C ILE A 33 -6.70 0.28 -1.34
N PRO A 34 -7.16 1.42 -1.89
CA PRO A 34 -6.61 2.72 -1.54
C PRO A 34 -7.14 3.20 -0.18
N THR A 35 -6.27 3.84 0.60
CA THR A 35 -6.63 4.47 1.89
C THR A 35 -7.28 5.86 1.73
N SER A 36 -7.16 6.49 0.56
CA SER A 36 -7.72 7.82 0.30
C SER A 36 -8.22 7.99 -1.14
N LYS A 37 -9.02 9.03 -1.37
CA LYS A 37 -9.42 9.45 -2.73
C LYS A 37 -8.21 9.79 -3.60
N GLN A 38 -7.16 10.37 -3.04
CA GLN A 38 -5.96 10.72 -3.79
C GLN A 38 -5.27 9.47 -4.34
N THR A 39 -5.03 8.47 -3.47
CA THR A 39 -4.42 7.20 -3.87
C THR A 39 -5.33 6.43 -4.84
N HIS A 40 -6.65 6.45 -4.60
CA HIS A 40 -7.63 5.87 -5.52
C HIS A 40 -7.51 6.46 -6.93
N GLN A 41 -7.46 7.79 -7.06
CA GLN A 41 -7.33 8.46 -8.36
C GLN A 41 -6.00 8.14 -9.05
N GLN A 42 -4.90 8.05 -8.30
CA GLN A 42 -3.61 7.63 -8.86
C GLN A 42 -3.67 6.19 -9.39
N MET A 43 -4.19 5.25 -8.61
CA MET A 43 -4.29 3.86 -9.03
C MET A 43 -5.22 3.68 -10.24
N LEU A 44 -6.35 4.41 -10.24
CA LEU A 44 -7.30 4.42 -11.35
C LEU A 44 -6.64 4.94 -12.63
N SER A 45 -5.86 6.03 -12.56
CA SER A 45 -5.17 6.59 -13.73
C SER A 45 -4.06 5.69 -14.28
N LEU A 46 -3.47 4.86 -13.42
CA LEU A 46 -2.48 3.85 -13.79
C LEU A 46 -3.11 2.52 -14.23
N GLY A 47 -4.43 2.35 -14.12
CA GLY A 47 -5.09 1.10 -14.46
C GLY A 47 -4.76 -0.07 -13.52
N ILE A 48 -4.38 0.21 -12.27
CA ILE A 48 -4.25 -0.83 -11.24
C ILE A 48 -5.65 -1.29 -10.82
N SER A 49 -5.87 -2.60 -10.70
CA SER A 49 -7.14 -3.16 -10.23
C SER A 49 -7.48 -2.69 -8.83
N LEU A 50 -8.71 -2.18 -8.66
CA LEU A 50 -9.20 -1.58 -7.42
C LEU A 50 -10.24 -2.47 -6.74
N SER A 51 -10.27 -2.45 -5.41
CA SER A 51 -11.31 -3.08 -4.59
C SER A 51 -11.45 -2.37 -3.24
N ASP A 52 -12.20 -2.96 -2.31
CA ASP A 52 -12.44 -2.47 -0.96
C ASP A 52 -12.34 -3.58 0.12
N LEU A 53 -12.32 -3.15 1.39
CA LEU A 53 -12.24 -4.04 2.55
C LEU A 53 -13.47 -4.93 2.75
N GLY A 54 -14.64 -4.52 2.25
CA GLY A 54 -15.86 -5.32 2.34
C GLY A 54 -15.80 -6.53 1.41
N SER A 55 -15.22 -6.33 0.23
CA SER A 55 -15.02 -7.36 -0.79
C SER A 55 -13.83 -8.28 -0.49
N HIS A 56 -12.82 -7.77 0.23
CA HIS A 56 -11.66 -8.54 0.68
C HIS A 56 -11.39 -8.35 2.18
N PRO A 57 -11.93 -9.23 3.05
CA PRO A 57 -11.74 -9.13 4.50
C PRO A 57 -10.34 -9.58 4.98
N THR A 58 -9.52 -10.14 4.08
CA THR A 58 -8.15 -10.59 4.38
C THR A 58 -7.18 -9.91 3.43
N LEU A 59 -6.06 -9.45 3.98
CA LEU A 59 -5.06 -8.63 3.29
C LEU A 59 -3.69 -9.31 3.39
N ASP A 60 -2.90 -9.22 2.32
CA ASP A 60 -1.56 -9.77 2.29
C ASP A 60 -0.52 -8.77 2.81
N LEU A 61 -0.69 -7.49 2.48
CA LEU A 61 0.28 -6.43 2.80
C LEU A 61 -0.39 -5.05 2.85
N ALA A 62 0.10 -4.18 3.74
CA ALA A 62 -0.19 -2.76 3.72
C ALA A 62 1.12 -1.97 3.59
N ILE A 63 1.12 -0.95 2.72
CA ILE A 63 2.25 -0.05 2.53
C ILE A 63 1.76 1.36 2.73
N ASP A 64 2.30 2.07 3.73
CA ASP A 64 1.98 3.47 3.99
C ASP A 64 3.22 4.23 4.47
N GLY A 65 3.13 5.56 4.41
CA GLY A 65 4.06 6.45 5.09
C GLY A 65 3.74 6.61 6.57
N ALA A 66 4.63 7.27 7.28
CA ALA A 66 4.39 7.75 8.65
C ALA A 66 5.08 9.09 8.83
N ASP A 67 4.44 10.04 9.51
CA ASP A 67 5.05 11.34 9.83
C ASP A 67 6.12 11.21 10.93
N LYS A 68 5.91 10.24 11.83
CA LYS A 68 6.82 9.93 12.92
C LYS A 68 6.88 8.43 13.09
N VAL A 69 8.07 7.97 13.47
CA VAL A 69 8.29 6.58 13.80
C VAL A 69 9.02 6.56 15.12
N LYS A 70 8.42 5.90 16.12
CA LYS A 70 9.07 5.68 17.41
C LYS A 70 9.42 4.21 17.53
N ILE A 71 10.70 3.94 17.80
CA ILE A 71 11.14 2.61 18.19
C ILE A 71 10.93 2.51 19.70
N LEU A 72 10.00 1.64 20.10
CA LEU A 72 9.95 1.15 21.47
C LEU A 72 10.68 -0.18 21.52
N VAL A 73 11.66 -0.29 22.42
CA VAL A 73 12.30 -1.57 22.73
C VAL A 73 11.78 -2.02 24.07
N GLU A 74 10.91 -3.02 24.07
CA GLU A 74 10.48 -3.74 25.27
C GLU A 74 11.03 -5.17 25.22
N ASN A 75 11.82 -5.57 26.21
CA ASN A 75 12.39 -6.91 26.33
C ASN A 75 13.12 -7.41 25.06
N GLY A 76 13.77 -6.51 24.31
CA GLY A 76 14.49 -6.84 23.08
C GLY A 76 13.61 -6.94 21.83
N VAL A 77 12.30 -6.66 21.94
CA VAL A 77 11.37 -6.59 20.80
C VAL A 77 11.19 -5.13 20.39
N ALA A 78 11.49 -4.84 19.11
CA ALA A 78 11.20 -3.55 18.51
C ALA A 78 9.71 -3.49 18.13
N ILE A 79 8.97 -2.60 18.78
CA ILE A 79 7.58 -2.27 18.44
C ILE A 79 7.60 -0.96 17.66
N TRP A 80 7.03 -1.00 16.45
CA TRP A 80 6.84 0.16 15.60
C TRP A 80 5.44 0.71 15.87
N LEU A 81 5.35 1.93 16.41
CA LEU A 81 4.10 2.68 16.48
C LEU A 81 4.14 3.75 15.38
N PHE A 82 3.15 3.71 14.50
CA PHE A 82 2.86 4.72 13.48
C PHE A 82 1.86 5.73 14.05
#